data_AF-A0A9P7GRJ8-F1
#
_entry.id   AF-A0A9P7GRJ8-F1
#
_cell.length_a   1.000
_cell.length_b   1.000
_cell.length_c   1.000
_cell.angle_alpha   90.00
_cell.angle_beta   90.00
_cell.angle_gamma   90.00
#
_symmetry.space_group_name_H-M   'P 1'
#
loop_
_entity.id
_entity.type
_entity.pdbx_description
1 polymer ?
#
loop_
_entity_poly.entity_id
_entity_poly.type
_entity_poly.pdbx_seq_one_letter_code
_entity_poly.pdbx_strand_id
1 'polypeptide(L)'
;MLCRFSTEDRDLVARATIRSPNFQWTLTNIYGLSPTLDLPSNEKNALELGGDTFLSRSLSIILDRSYPEVSLSVQKSITSVLSRNSTMNELMLQKKIVHARRPPNSKYYANAFESSLGHYRRETSFMTAFEWVERTFRELLDALVSLETE
;
A
#
# COMPACT_ATOMS: atom_id res chain seq x y z
N MET A 1 25.01 -12.33 -3.96
CA MET A 1 25.02 -10.96 -3.43
C MET A 1 23.73 -10.79 -2.64
N LEU A 2 23.80 -10.79 -1.31
CA LEU A 2 22.63 -10.79 -0.44
C LEU A 2 22.13 -9.35 -0.30
N CYS A 3 20.93 -9.06 -0.82
CA CYS A 3 20.21 -7.80 -0.62
C CYS A 3 20.07 -7.52 0.88
N ARG A 4 20.90 -6.62 1.42
CA ARG A 4 20.67 -5.97 2.71
C ARG A 4 19.95 -4.67 2.44
N PHE A 5 18.62 -4.70 2.39
CA PHE A 5 17.80 -3.50 2.29
C PHE A 5 16.80 -3.49 3.45
N SER A 6 17.09 -2.69 4.49
CA SER A 6 16.15 -2.50 5.62
C SER A 6 16.13 -1.07 6.19
N THR A 7 16.95 -0.14 5.68
CA THR A 7 17.02 1.25 6.18
C THR A 7 16.76 2.26 5.05
N GLU A 8 17.35 2.06 3.87
CA GLU A 8 17.19 2.95 2.72
C GLU A 8 15.74 3.05 2.22
N ASP A 9 15.00 1.93 2.21
CA ASP A 9 13.60 1.92 1.78
C ASP A 9 12.67 2.66 2.76
N ARG A 10 12.99 2.66 4.06
CA ARG A 10 12.24 3.43 5.07
C ARG A 10 12.49 4.91 4.91
N ASP A 11 13.74 5.29 4.67
CA ASP A 11 14.11 6.68 4.36
C ASP A 11 13.47 7.15 3.05
N LEU A 12 13.40 6.30 2.02
CA LEU A 12 12.69 6.59 0.76
C LEU A 12 11.21 6.88 1.00
N VAL A 13 10.51 6.02 1.74
CA VAL A 13 9.10 6.24 2.08
C VAL A 13 8.92 7.48 2.96
N ALA A 14 9.79 7.70 3.93
CA ALA A 14 9.75 8.88 4.79
C ALA A 14 9.96 10.16 3.97
N ARG A 15 10.94 10.19 3.08
CA ARG A 15 11.21 11.31 2.15
C ARG A 15 10.06 11.53 1.18
N ALA A 16 9.50 10.45 0.62
CA ALA A 16 8.34 10.52 -0.25
C ALA A 16 7.13 11.10 0.50
N THR A 17 6.87 10.65 1.72
CA THR A 17 5.79 11.17 2.56
C THR A 17 5.97 12.65 2.87
N ILE A 18 7.20 13.10 3.15
CA ILE A 18 7.51 14.53 3.34
C ILE A 18 7.16 15.34 2.08
N ARG A 19 7.40 14.78 0.90
CA ARG A 19 7.05 15.39 -0.40
C ARG A 19 5.56 15.25 -0.76
N SER A 20 4.78 14.47 -0.02
CA SER A 20 3.36 14.17 -0.26
C SER A 20 2.47 14.52 0.96
N PRO A 21 2.43 15.80 1.41
CA PRO A 21 1.75 16.18 2.64
C PRO A 21 0.22 16.02 2.60
N ASN A 22 -0.37 15.94 1.40
CA ASN A 22 -1.81 15.91 1.18
C ASN A 22 -2.38 14.51 0.92
N PHE A 23 -1.58 13.45 1.10
CA PHE A 23 -2.01 12.07 0.92
C PHE A 23 -3.30 11.78 1.72
N GLN A 24 -4.45 11.85 1.07
CA GLN A 24 -5.76 11.72 1.69
C GLN A 24 -6.20 10.26 1.61
N TRP A 25 -6.43 9.67 2.78
CA TRP A 25 -6.94 8.32 2.88
C TRP A 25 -8.32 8.31 3.50
N THR A 26 -9.31 7.82 2.76
CA THR A 26 -10.67 7.60 3.31
C THR A 26 -10.88 6.10 3.49
N LEU A 27 -10.34 5.57 4.59
CA LEU A 27 -10.65 4.21 5.04
C LEU A 27 -12.09 4.10 5.56
N THR A 28 -12.73 5.22 5.86
CA THR A 28 -14.16 5.32 6.13
C THR A 28 -15.00 4.69 5.01
N ASN A 29 -14.48 4.66 3.77
CA ASN A 29 -15.16 4.05 2.62
C ASN A 29 -14.79 2.58 2.39
N ILE A 30 -13.76 2.05 3.06
CA ILE A 30 -13.39 0.61 3.04
C ILE A 30 -14.07 -0.16 4.20
N TYR A 31 -14.94 0.53 4.95
CA TYR A 31 -15.74 0.09 6.12
C TYR A 31 -14.97 0.00 7.44
N GLY A 32 -15.67 0.35 8.52
CA GLY A 32 -15.19 0.21 9.89
C GLY A 32 -14.55 -1.16 10.08
N LEU A 33 -13.34 -1.17 10.63
CA LEU A 33 -12.40 -2.29 10.84
C LEU A 33 -12.96 -3.53 11.59
N SER A 34 -14.28 -3.64 11.78
CA SER A 34 -14.94 -4.67 12.59
C SER A 34 -15.21 -6.00 11.86
N PRO A 35 -15.71 -6.08 10.60
CA PRO A 35 -16.22 -7.35 10.10
C PRO A 35 -15.15 -8.30 9.54
N THR A 36 -13.97 -7.82 9.14
CA THR A 36 -12.87 -8.69 8.64
C THR A 36 -12.04 -9.33 9.74
N LEU A 37 -12.08 -8.80 10.96
CA LEU A 37 -11.39 -9.37 12.11
C LEU A 37 -12.11 -10.62 12.67
N ASP A 38 -13.41 -10.72 12.42
CA ASP A 38 -14.27 -11.83 12.89
C ASP A 38 -14.43 -12.96 11.85
N LEU A 39 -13.81 -12.83 10.68
CA LEU A 39 -13.85 -13.88 9.65
C LEU A 39 -13.03 -15.11 10.08
N PRO A 40 -13.44 -16.32 9.64
CA PRO A 40 -12.61 -17.52 9.73
C PRO A 40 -11.21 -17.29 9.14
N SER A 41 -10.19 -17.90 9.75
CA SER A 41 -8.78 -17.66 9.40
C SER A 41 -8.45 -17.94 7.93
N ASN A 42 -9.11 -18.92 7.32
CA ASN A 42 -8.97 -19.25 5.90
C ASN A 42 -9.53 -18.14 4.99
N GLU A 43 -10.69 -17.57 5.30
CA GLU A 43 -11.28 -16.48 4.51
C GLU A 43 -10.48 -15.20 4.66
N LYS A 44 -10.02 -14.90 5.89
CA LYS A 44 -9.12 -13.78 6.13
C LYS A 44 -7.81 -13.90 5.34
N ASN A 45 -7.16 -15.06 5.35
CA ASN A 45 -5.93 -15.29 4.60
C ASN A 45 -6.15 -15.17 3.08
N ALA A 46 -7.31 -15.58 2.57
CA ALA A 46 -7.66 -15.44 1.16
C ALA A 46 -7.87 -13.97 0.76
N LEU A 47 -8.51 -13.18 1.63
CA LEU A 47 -8.68 -11.75 1.43
C LEU A 47 -7.33 -11.01 1.51
N GLU A 48 -6.47 -11.35 2.47
CA GLU A 48 -5.11 -10.83 2.59
C GLU A 48 -4.30 -11.07 1.31
N LEU A 49 -4.21 -12.33 0.87
CA LEU A 49 -3.50 -12.70 -0.35
C LEU A 49 -4.09 -12.00 -1.60
N GLY A 50 -5.41 -11.93 -1.68
CA GLY A 50 -6.11 -11.25 -2.76
C GLY A 50 -5.82 -9.75 -2.80
N GLY A 51 -5.76 -9.11 -1.63
CA GLY A 51 -5.44 -7.70 -1.48
C GLY A 51 -3.99 -7.37 -1.81
N ASP A 52 -3.02 -8.15 -1.31
CA ASP A 52 -1.60 -8.00 -1.63
C ASP A 52 -1.35 -8.12 -3.15
N THR A 53 -1.88 -9.20 -3.74
CA THR A 53 -1.78 -9.42 -5.20
C THR A 53 -2.40 -8.26 -5.99
N PHE A 54 -3.58 -7.80 -5.56
CA PHE A 54 -4.28 -6.71 -6.22
C PHE A 54 -3.53 -5.38 -6.11
N LEU A 55 -2.99 -5.05 -4.94
CA LEU A 55 -2.19 -3.85 -4.72
C LEU A 55 -0.96 -3.87 -5.63
N SER A 56 -0.15 -4.92 -5.54
CA SER A 56 1.10 -5.07 -6.28
C SER A 56 0.88 -4.96 -7.80
N ARG A 57 -0.20 -5.58 -8.30
CA ARG A 57 -0.57 -5.51 -9.72
C ARG A 57 -1.05 -4.11 -10.11
N SER A 58 -1.87 -3.47 -9.28
CA SER A 58 -2.40 -2.14 -9.55
C SER A 58 -1.28 -1.10 -9.62
N LEU A 59 -0.35 -1.11 -8.65
CA LEU A 59 0.84 -0.24 -8.65
C LEU A 59 1.68 -0.42 -9.92
N SER A 60 1.91 -1.67 -10.34
CA SER A 60 2.64 -1.96 -11.57
C SER A 60 1.96 -1.37 -12.81
N ILE A 61 0.63 -1.48 -12.91
CA ILE A 61 -0.15 -0.94 -14.03
C ILE A 61 -0.13 0.60 -14.01
N ILE A 62 -0.26 1.22 -12.83
CA ILE A 62 -0.21 2.68 -12.70
C ILE A 62 1.16 3.21 -13.14
N LEU A 63 2.24 2.54 -12.72
CA LEU A 63 3.61 2.91 -13.08
C LEU A 63 3.84 2.83 -14.58
N ASP A 64 3.50 1.70 -15.20
CA ASP A 64 3.63 1.47 -16.64
C ASP A 64 2.85 2.50 -17.48
N ARG A 65 1.64 2.87 -17.03
CA ARG A 65 0.78 3.83 -17.74
C ARG A 65 1.15 5.30 -17.52
N SER A 66 1.56 5.65 -16.30
CA SER A 66 1.73 7.07 -15.90
C SER A 66 3.18 7.55 -16.03
N TYR A 67 4.15 6.64 -15.96
CA TYR A 67 5.58 6.94 -16.02
C TYR A 67 6.30 5.96 -16.98
N PRO A 68 5.90 5.91 -18.26
CA PRO A 68 6.45 4.97 -19.24
C PRO A 68 7.96 5.14 -19.50
N GLU A 69 8.50 6.31 -19.18
CA GLU A 69 9.93 6.63 -19.25
C GLU A 69 10.76 5.99 -18.13
N VAL A 70 10.12 5.62 -17.02
CA VAL A 70 10.82 5.00 -15.87
C VAL A 70 11.14 3.55 -16.21
N SER A 71 12.40 3.17 -16.05
CA SER A 71 12.84 1.81 -16.37
C SER A 71 12.08 0.74 -15.56
N LEU A 72 11.86 -0.44 -16.15
CA LEU A 72 11.18 -1.55 -15.48
C LEU A 72 11.85 -1.95 -14.14
N SER A 73 13.17 -1.77 -14.02
CA SER A 73 13.89 -2.04 -12.77
C SER A 73 13.47 -1.08 -11.66
N VAL A 74 13.38 0.22 -11.97
CA VAL A 74 12.95 1.25 -11.02
C VAL A 74 11.47 1.06 -10.67
N GLN A 75 10.60 0.76 -11.66
CA GLN A 75 9.19 0.48 -11.40
C GLN A 75 8.99 -0.70 -10.43
N LYS A 76 9.78 -1.78 -10.59
CA LYS A 76 9.78 -2.92 -9.66
C LYS A 76 10.27 -2.54 -8.27
N SER A 77 11.29 -1.69 -8.18
CA SER A 77 11.79 -1.16 -6.91
C SER A 77 10.70 -0.39 -6.18
N ILE A 78 10.08 0.58 -6.84
CA ILE A 78 8.98 1.41 -6.30
C ILE A 78 7.80 0.54 -5.86
N THR A 79 7.39 -0.43 -6.69
CA THR A 79 6.30 -1.36 -6.34
C THR A 79 6.64 -2.14 -5.08
N SER A 80 7.85 -2.69 -4.98
CA SER A 80 8.33 -3.43 -3.81
C SER A 80 8.37 -2.57 -2.55
N VAL A 81 8.80 -1.31 -2.66
CA VAL A 81 8.81 -0.37 -1.54
C VAL A 81 7.39 -0.09 -1.06
N LEU A 82 6.46 0.17 -1.99
CA LEU A 82 5.09 0.53 -1.66
C LEU A 82 4.29 -0.65 -1.10
N SER A 83 4.50 -1.89 -1.55
CA SER A 83 3.74 -3.05 -1.05
C SER A 83 4.28 -3.66 0.25
N ARG A 84 5.41 -3.16 0.80
CA ARG A 84 5.96 -3.69 2.05
C ARG A 84 5.10 -3.40 3.27
N ASN A 85 5.11 -4.36 4.20
CA ASN A 85 4.46 -4.23 5.50
C ASN A 85 4.87 -2.98 6.28
N SER A 86 6.15 -2.56 6.20
CA SER A 86 6.60 -1.35 6.87
C SER A 86 5.93 -0.09 6.32
N THR A 87 5.77 -0.02 5.01
CA THR A 87 5.10 1.09 4.33
C THR A 87 3.62 1.10 4.69
N MET A 88 2.96 -0.06 4.61
CA MET A 88 1.56 -0.20 5.03
C MET A 88 1.35 0.20 6.50
N ASN A 89 2.24 -0.24 7.39
CA ASN A 89 2.17 0.13 8.81
C ASN A 89 2.32 1.64 9.00
N GLU A 90 3.29 2.27 8.33
CA GLU A 90 3.51 3.71 8.38
C GLU A 90 2.27 4.48 7.87
N LEU A 91 1.70 4.06 6.75
CA LEU A 91 0.47 4.64 6.19
C LEU A 91 -0.71 4.53 7.15
N MET A 92 -0.87 3.37 7.81
CA MET A 92 -1.93 3.13 8.79
C MET A 92 -1.76 3.97 10.07
N LEU A 93 -0.51 4.18 10.51
CA LEU A 93 -0.17 4.96 11.72
C LEU A 93 -0.35 6.45 11.52
N GLN A 94 0.21 7.01 10.43
CA GLN A 94 0.14 8.44 10.13
C GLN A 94 -1.29 8.97 10.04
N LYS A 95 -2.23 8.11 9.66
CA LYS A 95 -3.63 8.46 9.46
C LYS A 95 -4.53 8.16 10.67
N LYS A 96 -3.95 7.79 11.83
CA LYS A 96 -4.64 7.56 13.12
C LYS A 96 -5.78 6.53 13.07
N ILE A 97 -5.75 5.67 12.07
CA ILE A 97 -6.79 4.67 11.81
C ILE A 97 -6.74 3.54 12.80
N VAL A 98 -5.55 3.30 13.33
CA VAL A 98 -5.38 2.49 14.50
C VAL A 98 -5.10 3.41 15.67
N HIS A 99 -6.01 3.43 16.63
CA HIS A 99 -5.61 3.77 17.99
C HIS A 99 -4.57 2.73 18.38
N ALA A 100 -3.35 3.16 18.72
CA ALA A 100 -2.16 2.35 18.99
C ALA A 100 -2.34 1.33 20.14
N ARG A 101 -3.27 0.38 19.98
CA ARG A 101 -3.55 -0.71 20.92
C ARG A 101 -2.62 -1.90 20.69
N ARG A 102 -1.94 -1.95 19.54
CA ARG A 102 -0.94 -2.96 19.21
C ARG A 102 0.35 -2.32 18.67
N PRO A 103 1.53 -2.91 18.96
CA PRO A 103 2.80 -2.30 18.60
C PRO A 103 2.95 -2.12 17.07
N PRO A 104 3.53 -0.98 16.61
CA PRO A 104 3.66 -0.59 15.20
C PRO A 104 4.51 -1.54 14.31
N ASN A 105 5.10 -2.59 14.88
CA ASN A 105 5.91 -3.58 14.16
C ASN A 105 5.19 -4.92 13.88
N SER A 106 3.92 -5.07 14.25
CA SER A 106 3.21 -6.31 13.95
C SER A 106 2.76 -6.33 12.48
N LYS A 107 3.00 -7.44 11.78
CA LYS A 107 2.39 -7.75 10.47
C LYS A 107 0.88 -7.46 10.41
N TYR A 108 0.23 -7.45 11.58
CA TYR A 108 -1.18 -7.14 11.77
C TYR A 108 -1.72 -5.94 10.98
N TYR A 109 -1.05 -4.78 10.93
CA TYR A 109 -1.62 -3.61 10.24
C TYR A 109 -1.52 -3.72 8.71
N ALA A 110 -0.39 -4.25 8.21
CA ALA A 110 -0.26 -4.61 6.80
C ALA A 110 -1.30 -5.66 6.39
N ASN A 111 -1.41 -6.76 7.12
CA ASN A 111 -2.40 -7.80 6.86
C ASN A 111 -3.84 -7.28 6.93
N ALA A 112 -4.13 -6.34 7.85
CA ALA A 112 -5.44 -5.70 7.94
C ALA A 112 -5.71 -4.80 6.74
N PHE A 113 -4.72 -4.04 6.27
CA PHE A 113 -4.81 -3.26 5.05
C PHE A 113 -5.11 -4.17 3.84
N GLU A 114 -4.29 -5.20 3.65
CA GLU A 114 -4.42 -6.16 2.55
C GLU A 114 -5.77 -6.87 2.58
N SER A 115 -6.20 -7.37 3.74
CA SER A 115 -7.51 -8.00 3.89
C SER A 115 -8.65 -7.05 3.51
N SER A 116 -8.54 -5.78 3.91
CA SER A 116 -9.57 -4.77 3.63
C SER A 116 -9.61 -4.40 2.14
N LEU A 117 -8.45 -4.29 1.49
CA LEU A 117 -8.36 -4.07 0.05
C LEU A 117 -8.89 -5.28 -0.74
N GLY A 118 -8.56 -6.50 -0.31
CA GLY A 118 -9.07 -7.73 -0.89
C GLY A 118 -10.61 -7.82 -0.79
N HIS A 119 -11.17 -7.45 0.36
CA HIS A 119 -12.61 -7.34 0.54
C HIS A 119 -13.22 -6.25 -0.34
N TYR A 120 -12.64 -5.06 -0.39
CA TYR A 120 -13.14 -3.96 -1.22
C TYR A 120 -13.16 -4.34 -2.70
N ARG A 121 -12.11 -5.00 -3.19
CA ARG A 121 -12.04 -5.54 -4.55
C ARG A 121 -13.09 -6.64 -4.81
N ARG A 122 -13.47 -7.42 -3.79
CA ARG A 122 -14.50 -8.47 -3.91
C ARG A 122 -15.90 -7.86 -4.04
N GLU A 123 -16.18 -6.78 -3.32
CA GLU A 123 -17.50 -6.13 -3.29
C GLU A 123 -17.70 -5.08 -4.40
N THR A 124 -16.64 -4.71 -5.12
CA THR A 124 -16.69 -3.68 -6.16
C THR A 124 -16.12 -4.17 -7.48
N SER A 125 -16.26 -3.36 -8.53
CA SER A 125 -15.63 -3.67 -9.82
C SER A 125 -14.11 -3.53 -9.73
N PHE A 126 -13.37 -4.23 -10.60
CA PHE A 126 -11.92 -4.07 -10.73
C PHE A 126 -11.54 -2.59 -10.90
N MET A 127 -12.23 -1.88 -11.80
CA MET A 127 -11.91 -0.48 -12.10
C MET A 127 -12.14 0.44 -10.90
N THR A 128 -13.23 0.24 -10.17
CA THR A 128 -13.53 1.02 -8.95
C THR A 128 -12.46 0.81 -7.87
N ALA A 129 -12.01 -0.43 -7.67
CA ALA A 129 -10.94 -0.73 -6.74
C ALA A 129 -9.58 -0.18 -7.22
N PHE A 130 -9.31 -0.25 -8.53
CA PHE A 130 -8.08 0.22 -9.15
C PHE A 130 -7.97 1.74 -9.05
N GLU A 131 -9.02 2.49 -9.40
CA GLU A 131 -9.07 3.96 -9.28
C GLU A 131 -8.88 4.40 -7.84
N TRP A 132 -9.39 3.61 -6.88
CA TRP A 132 -9.15 3.88 -5.46
C TRP A 132 -7.67 3.72 -5.11
N VAL A 133 -7.00 2.66 -5.56
CA VAL A 133 -5.55 2.47 -5.36
C VAL A 133 -4.79 3.60 -6.03
N GLU A 134 -5.13 3.94 -7.27
CA GLU A 134 -4.48 4.99 -8.04
C GLU A 134 -4.56 6.34 -7.33
N ARG A 135 -5.77 6.78 -6.97
CA ARG A 135 -5.96 8.02 -6.22
C ARG A 135 -5.26 7.99 -4.87
N THR A 136 -5.29 6.85 -4.19
CA THR A 136 -4.62 6.69 -2.90
C THR A 136 -3.13 6.87 -3.06
N PHE A 137 -2.48 6.11 -3.93
CA PHE A 137 -1.02 6.06 -4.03
C PHE A 137 -0.40 7.14 -4.92
N ARG A 138 -1.21 7.95 -5.62
CA ARG A 138 -0.74 8.94 -6.61
C ARG A 138 0.40 9.82 -6.10
N GLU A 139 0.19 10.54 -5.00
CA GLU A 139 1.20 11.47 -4.50
C GLU A 139 2.49 10.77 -4.06
N LEU A 140 2.40 9.55 -3.50
CA LEU A 140 3.58 8.77 -3.11
C LEU A 140 4.34 8.25 -4.34
N LEU A 141 3.62 7.83 -5.38
CA LEU A 141 4.21 7.41 -6.65
C LEU A 141 4.95 8.58 -7.30
N ASP A 142 4.33 9.76 -7.38
CA ASP A 142 4.96 10.97 -7.92
C ASP A 142 6.26 11.31 -7.17
N ALA A 143 6.22 11.23 -5.84
CA ALA A 143 7.39 11.52 -5.02
C ALA A 143 8.50 10.47 -5.18
N LEU A 144 8.16 9.17 -5.20
CA LEU A 144 9.15 8.09 -5.36
C LEU A 144 9.77 8.08 -6.76
N VAL A 145 8.98 8.30 -7.81
CA VAL A 145 9.50 8.42 -9.18
C VAL A 145 10.46 9.60 -9.28
N SER A 146 10.11 10.75 -8.72
CA SER A 146 10.99 11.92 -8.70
C SER A 146 12.31 11.64 -7.97
N LEU A 147 12.26 10.94 -6.84
CA LEU A 147 13.45 10.60 -6.06
C LEU A 147 14.39 9.60 -6.73
N GLU A 148 13.87 8.73 -7.59
CA GLU A 148 14.63 7.69 -8.31
C GLU A 148 15.14 8.18 -9.68
N THR A 149 14.70 9.36 -10.13
CA THR A 149 15.09 9.96 -11.43
C THR A 149 15.93 11.23 -11.30
N GLU A 150 16.10 11.77 -10.08
CA GLU A 150 17.09 12.77 -9.68
C GLU A 150 18.50 12.17 -9.58
#